data_AF-A0A0J1D713-F1
#
_entry.id   AF-A0A0J1D713-F1
#
_cell.length_a   1.000
_cell.length_b   1.000
_cell.length_c   1.000
_cell.angle_alpha   90.00
_cell.angle_beta   90.00
_cell.angle_gamma   90.00
#
_symmetry.space_group_name_H-M   'P 1'
#
loop_
_entity.id
_entity.type
_entity.pdbx_description
1 polymer ?
#
loop_
_entity_poly.entity_id
_entity_poly.type
_entity_poly.pdbx_seq_one_letter_code
_entity_poly.pdbx_strand_id
1 'polypeptide(L)'
;MKIAHQNIIRIATVLALTAASTSAFAQSAEYRRGYDAGYEAGLRAGRDDHGGRPGLGRLHIEEAEYGVRGAVCDARRGVRDEIERTGAVVARNQLCGDPAPGEEKRLRVVYRCGDSEPARAFAREGETLRFPCRR
;
A
#
# COMPACT_ATOMS: atom_id res chain seq x y z
N MET A 1 66.12 39.03 53.06
CA MET A 1 67.29 38.53 52.32
C MET A 1 67.00 37.10 51.87
N LYS A 2 67.34 36.78 50.61
CA LYS A 2 67.18 35.51 49.87
C LYS A 2 65.82 35.23 49.18
N ILE A 3 65.99 34.98 47.90
CA ILE A 3 65.09 34.89 46.74
C ILE A 3 64.76 33.40 46.48
N ALA A 4 63.69 33.18 45.70
CA ALA A 4 63.45 32.04 44.79
C ALA A 4 62.98 30.70 45.39
N HIS A 5 62.18 29.85 44.71
CA HIS A 5 61.61 29.83 43.35
C HIS A 5 60.46 28.77 43.35
N GLN A 6 59.41 28.99 42.54
CA GLN A 6 58.65 28.04 41.67
C GLN A 6 58.39 26.59 42.14
N ASN A 7 57.29 25.89 41.84
CA ASN A 7 56.06 26.02 41.05
C ASN A 7 55.24 24.76 41.42
N ILE A 8 53.93 24.74 41.08
CA ILE A 8 53.18 23.61 40.49
C ILE A 8 51.69 23.77 40.84
N ILE A 9 51.03 24.57 40.00
CA ILE A 9 49.86 24.19 39.19
C ILE A 9 49.00 23.04 39.75
N ARG A 10 47.74 23.36 40.12
CA ARG A 10 46.55 22.63 39.65
C ARG A 10 45.38 23.61 39.48
N ILE A 11 45.14 23.98 38.23
CA ILE A 11 43.99 24.75 37.79
C ILE A 11 42.76 23.83 37.91
N ALA A 12 41.89 24.09 38.88
CA ALA A 12 40.58 23.46 38.95
C ALA A 12 39.57 24.36 38.23
N THR A 13 39.37 24.12 36.94
CA THR A 13 38.28 24.72 36.16
C THR A 13 36.94 24.21 36.69
N VAL A 14 36.14 25.09 37.28
CA VAL A 14 34.72 24.82 37.56
C VAL A 14 33.90 25.58 36.53
N LEU A 15 33.56 24.89 35.45
CA LEU A 15 32.59 25.35 34.45
C LEU A 15 31.19 25.00 34.98
N ALA A 16 30.55 25.92 35.69
CA ALA A 16 29.16 25.77 36.10
C ALA A 16 28.22 26.20 34.96
N LEU A 17 28.09 25.33 33.95
CA LEU A 17 27.06 25.47 32.92
C LEU A 17 25.84 24.66 33.34
N THR A 18 25.00 25.20 34.23
CA THR A 18 23.78 24.53 34.68
C THR A 18 22.60 24.92 33.80
N ALA A 19 22.24 23.98 32.91
CA ALA A 19 20.91 23.44 32.61
C ALA A 19 19.72 24.41 32.40
N ALA A 20 18.85 24.27 31.40
CA ALA A 20 18.65 23.24 30.40
C ALA A 20 17.84 23.88 29.25
N SER A 21 18.27 23.63 28.02
CA SER A 21 17.39 23.71 26.85
C SER A 21 16.16 22.85 27.15
N THR A 22 14.97 23.42 27.20
CA THR A 22 13.72 22.67 27.37
C THR A 22 13.67 21.61 26.27
N SER A 23 13.72 20.36 26.72
CA SER A 23 13.85 19.12 25.97
C SER A 23 12.96 19.06 24.73
N ALA A 24 13.57 18.88 23.56
CA ALA A 24 12.93 18.33 22.36
C ALA A 24 12.73 16.80 22.44
N PHE A 25 12.53 16.27 23.65
CA PHE A 25 12.48 14.83 23.93
C PHE A 25 11.34 14.52 24.89
N ALA A 26 10.13 14.83 24.47
CA ALA A 26 8.99 14.02 24.85
C ALA A 26 8.46 13.41 23.55
N GLN A 27 9.09 12.32 23.09
CA GLN A 27 8.34 11.31 22.34
C GLN A 27 7.27 10.78 23.30
N SER A 28 6.18 11.54 23.41
CA SER A 28 5.19 11.41 24.47
C SER A 28 4.57 10.02 24.39
N ALA A 29 4.22 9.45 25.55
CA ALA A 29 3.46 8.21 25.61
C ALA A 29 2.13 8.32 24.83
N GLU A 30 1.64 9.54 24.64
CA GLU A 30 0.48 9.87 23.80
C GLU A 30 0.76 9.69 22.31
N TYR A 31 1.93 10.14 21.82
CA TYR A 31 2.34 9.89 20.44
C TYR A 31 2.46 8.39 20.16
N ARG A 32 3.07 7.64 21.09
CA ARG A 32 3.22 6.18 20.96
C ARG A 32 1.84 5.49 20.98
N ARG A 33 0.95 5.89 21.90
CA ARG A 33 -0.44 5.40 21.95
C ARG A 33 -1.23 5.70 20.68
N GLY A 34 -1.10 6.91 20.11
CA GLY A 34 -1.76 7.28 18.87
C GLY A 34 -1.27 6.45 17.68
N TYR A 35 0.04 6.21 17.61
CA TYR A 35 0.65 5.36 16.59
C TYR A 35 0.20 3.90 16.70
N ASP A 36 0.25 3.31 17.90
CA ASP A 36 -0.16 1.93 18.14
C ASP A 36 -1.66 1.73 17.85
N ALA A 37 -2.51 2.65 18.34
CA ALA A 37 -3.94 2.62 18.07
C ALA A 37 -4.26 2.77 16.57
N GLY A 38 -3.54 3.66 15.87
CA GLY A 38 -3.70 3.85 14.43
C GLY A 38 -3.26 2.63 13.62
N TYR A 39 -2.12 2.04 13.99
CA TYR A 39 -1.61 0.82 13.35
C TYR A 39 -2.55 -0.36 13.54
N GLU A 40 -3.04 -0.57 14.76
CA GLU A 40 -3.96 -1.66 15.07
C GLU A 40 -5.35 -1.46 14.41
N ALA A 41 -5.84 -0.23 14.35
CA ALA A 41 -7.06 0.11 13.61
C ALA A 41 -6.88 -0.14 12.11
N GLY A 42 -5.72 0.21 11.53
CA GLY A 42 -5.38 -0.08 10.15
C GLY A 42 -5.33 -1.58 9.85
N LEU A 43 -4.76 -2.38 10.76
CA LEU A 43 -4.74 -3.84 10.64
C LEU A 43 -6.14 -4.47 10.76
N ARG A 44 -7.01 -3.95 11.63
CA ARG A 44 -8.41 -4.39 11.74
C ARG A 44 -9.18 -4.07 10.45
N ALA A 45 -9.09 -2.83 9.98
CA ALA A 45 -9.71 -2.41 8.73
C ALA A 45 -9.24 -3.26 7.53
N GLY A 46 -7.93 -3.56 7.46
CA GLY A 46 -7.39 -4.42 6.40
C GLY A 46 -7.74 -5.91 6.54
N ARG A 47 -8.13 -6.39 7.73
CA ARG A 47 -8.68 -7.75 7.92
C ARG A 47 -10.15 -7.84 7.56
N ASP A 48 -10.92 -6.77 7.75
CA ASP A 48 -12.33 -6.73 7.38
C ASP A 48 -12.54 -6.71 5.85
N ASP A 49 -11.48 -6.41 5.06
CA ASP A 49 -11.46 -6.62 3.61
C ASP A 49 -11.42 -8.11 3.18
N HIS A 50 -11.26 -9.07 4.11
CA HIS A 50 -11.54 -10.50 3.86
C HIS A 50 -13.04 -10.85 3.94
N GLY A 51 -13.90 -9.89 4.28
CA GLY A 51 -15.36 -10.02 4.24
C GLY A 51 -15.92 -9.50 2.92
N GLY A 52 -16.09 -10.41 1.96
CA GLY A 52 -16.58 -10.10 0.61
C GLY A 52 -17.74 -9.10 0.58
N ARG A 53 -17.51 -7.98 -0.12
CA ARG A 53 -18.56 -7.04 -0.51
C ARG A 53 -19.71 -7.79 -1.20
N PRO A 54 -20.99 -7.45 -0.93
CA PRO A 54 -22.16 -8.24 -1.34
C PRO A 54 -22.40 -8.51 -2.84
N GLY A 55 -21.48 -8.14 -3.74
CA GLY A 55 -21.61 -8.37 -5.20
C GLY A 55 -20.61 -9.37 -5.80
N LEU A 56 -19.46 -9.62 -5.17
CA LEU A 56 -18.34 -10.36 -5.79
C LEU A 56 -18.28 -11.86 -5.44
N GLY A 57 -19.00 -12.31 -4.41
CA GLY A 57 -18.85 -13.68 -3.92
C GLY A 57 -17.41 -14.00 -3.52
N ARG A 58 -17.01 -15.28 -3.62
CA ARG A 58 -15.65 -15.77 -3.36
C ARG A 58 -14.63 -15.34 -4.44
N LEU A 59 -14.93 -14.38 -5.32
CA LEU A 59 -14.04 -13.99 -6.41
C LEU A 59 -12.97 -13.02 -5.91
N HIS A 60 -11.70 -13.42 -6.02
CA HIS A 60 -10.54 -12.58 -5.76
C HIS A 60 -9.78 -12.32 -7.06
N ILE A 61 -9.55 -11.05 -7.40
CA ILE A 61 -8.75 -10.66 -8.56
C ILE A 61 -7.30 -10.47 -8.11
N GLU A 62 -6.42 -11.37 -8.51
CA GLU A 62 -4.99 -11.35 -8.16
C GLU A 62 -4.23 -10.41 -9.10
N GLU A 63 -4.51 -10.50 -10.40
CA GLU A 63 -3.85 -9.74 -11.45
C GLU A 63 -4.85 -9.35 -12.54
N ALA A 64 -4.69 -8.17 -13.12
CA ALA A 64 -5.41 -7.79 -14.33
C ALA A 64 -4.58 -6.82 -15.15
N GLU A 65 -4.28 -7.19 -16.38
CA GLU A 65 -3.51 -6.39 -17.33
C GLU A 65 -4.34 -6.14 -18.58
N TYR A 66 -4.40 -4.90 -19.01
CA TYR A 66 -5.05 -4.50 -20.25
C TYR A 66 -4.03 -3.84 -21.17
N GLY A 67 -3.94 -4.29 -22.42
CA GLY A 67 -3.02 -3.69 -23.40
C GLY A 67 -2.51 -4.68 -24.44
N VAL A 68 -1.30 -4.39 -24.94
CA VAL A 68 -0.55 -5.21 -25.89
C VAL A 68 0.85 -5.49 -25.35
N ARG A 69 1.63 -6.31 -26.06
CA ARG A 69 2.99 -6.66 -25.62
C ARG A 69 3.86 -5.39 -25.55
N GLY A 70 4.33 -5.05 -24.35
CA GLY A 70 5.20 -3.89 -24.10
C GLY A 70 4.46 -2.59 -23.76
N ALA A 71 3.12 -2.58 -23.80
CA ALA A 71 2.29 -1.43 -23.44
C ALA A 71 1.00 -1.93 -22.76
N VAL A 72 1.04 -2.01 -21.43
CA VAL A 72 -0.05 -2.51 -20.58
C VAL A 72 -0.32 -1.56 -19.42
N CYS A 73 -1.56 -1.54 -18.93
CA CYS A 73 -1.93 -0.91 -17.67
C CYS A 73 -2.52 -1.92 -16.68
N ASP A 74 -2.33 -1.64 -15.39
CA ASP A 74 -2.94 -2.39 -14.30
C ASP A 74 -4.45 -2.08 -14.23
N ALA A 75 -5.24 -3.06 -14.63
CA ALA A 75 -6.69 -2.97 -14.72
C ALA A 75 -7.42 -3.48 -13.47
N ARG A 76 -6.70 -3.89 -12.40
CA ARG A 76 -7.31 -4.60 -11.25
C ARG A 76 -8.43 -3.81 -10.60
N ARG A 77 -8.24 -2.50 -10.43
CA ARG A 77 -9.25 -1.61 -9.86
C ARG A 77 -10.49 -1.53 -10.76
N GLY A 78 -10.31 -1.22 -12.04
CA GLY A 78 -11.42 -1.11 -12.99
C GLY A 78 -12.21 -2.41 -13.14
N VAL A 79 -11.51 -3.55 -13.17
CA VAL A 79 -12.12 -4.89 -13.19
C VAL A 79 -12.98 -5.12 -11.96
N ARG A 80 -12.47 -4.89 -10.74
CA ARG A 80 -13.24 -5.06 -9.49
C ARG A 80 -14.47 -4.15 -9.46
N ASP A 81 -14.28 -2.87 -9.75
CA ASP A 81 -15.35 -1.87 -9.73
C ASP A 81 -16.45 -2.22 -10.75
N GLU A 82 -16.10 -2.77 -11.93
CA GLU A 82 -17.09 -3.13 -12.94
C GLU A 82 -17.85 -4.42 -12.61
N ILE A 83 -17.18 -5.41 -12.01
CA ILE A 83 -17.86 -6.62 -11.53
C ILE A 83 -18.81 -6.29 -10.39
N GLU A 84 -18.40 -5.44 -9.44
CA GLU A 84 -19.27 -4.99 -8.35
C GLU A 84 -20.56 -4.33 -8.86
N ARG A 85 -20.47 -3.58 -9.97
CA ARG A 85 -21.62 -2.90 -10.57
C ARG A 85 -22.49 -3.80 -11.46
N THR A 86 -21.89 -4.71 -12.21
CA THR A 86 -22.57 -5.40 -13.34
C THR A 86 -22.50 -6.92 -13.31
N GLY A 87 -21.63 -7.50 -12.50
CA GLY A 87 -21.35 -8.95 -12.45
C GLY A 87 -20.57 -9.49 -13.65
N ALA A 88 -20.06 -8.62 -14.53
CA ALA A 88 -19.21 -8.94 -15.67
C ALA A 88 -18.21 -7.80 -15.91
N VAL A 89 -17.31 -7.96 -16.88
CA VAL A 89 -16.35 -6.92 -17.27
C VAL A 89 -16.32 -6.81 -18.78
N VAL A 90 -16.45 -5.61 -19.32
CA VAL A 90 -16.14 -5.34 -20.73
C VAL A 90 -14.68 -4.89 -20.82
N ALA A 91 -13.90 -5.50 -21.72
CA ALA A 91 -12.49 -5.14 -21.92
C ALA A 91 -12.38 -3.82 -22.71
N ARG A 92 -12.26 -2.69 -22.01
CA ARG A 92 -12.27 -1.35 -22.60
C ARG A 92 -11.35 -0.37 -21.87
N ASN A 93 -11.00 0.73 -22.53
CA ASN A 93 -10.12 1.78 -22.01
C ASN A 93 -10.54 2.34 -20.65
N GLN A 94 -11.82 2.27 -20.26
CA GLN A 94 -12.31 2.73 -18.97
C GLN A 94 -11.75 1.92 -17.77
N LEU A 95 -11.15 0.74 -18.01
CA LEU A 95 -10.58 -0.07 -16.94
C LEU A 95 -9.33 0.55 -16.31
N CYS A 96 -8.45 1.16 -17.13
CA CYS A 96 -7.21 1.79 -16.65
C CYS A 96 -6.60 2.86 -17.58
N GLY A 97 -7.35 3.36 -18.57
CA GLY A 97 -6.87 4.22 -19.65
C GLY A 97 -6.56 3.45 -20.93
N ASP A 98 -6.02 4.15 -21.93
CA ASP A 98 -5.55 3.53 -23.18
C ASP A 98 -4.02 3.43 -23.18
N PRO A 99 -3.44 2.25 -22.93
CA PRO A 99 -1.99 2.05 -22.95
C PRO A 99 -1.41 1.95 -24.37
N ALA A 100 -2.23 1.70 -25.40
CA ALA A 100 -1.76 1.47 -26.76
C ALA A 100 -2.80 1.99 -27.77
N PRO A 101 -2.82 3.31 -28.03
CA PRO A 101 -3.78 3.91 -28.96
C PRO A 101 -3.64 3.37 -30.38
N GLY A 102 -4.76 3.02 -31.00
CA GLY A 102 -4.81 2.49 -32.36
C GLY A 102 -4.50 0.99 -32.49
N GLU A 103 -4.15 0.32 -31.39
CA GLU A 103 -3.88 -1.12 -31.34
C GLU A 103 -5.03 -1.87 -30.65
N GLU A 104 -5.35 -3.07 -31.13
CA GLU A 104 -6.34 -3.94 -30.49
C GLU A 104 -5.76 -4.51 -29.19
N LYS A 105 -6.33 -4.10 -28.06
CA LYS A 105 -5.86 -4.50 -26.74
C LYS A 105 -6.53 -5.78 -26.29
N ARG A 106 -5.90 -6.46 -25.32
CA ARG A 106 -6.47 -7.63 -24.65
C ARG A 106 -6.43 -7.44 -23.15
N LEU A 107 -7.50 -7.85 -22.49
CA LEU A 107 -7.56 -8.00 -21.05
C LEU A 107 -7.12 -9.42 -20.68
N ARG A 108 -6.17 -9.54 -19.79
CA ARG A 108 -5.78 -10.78 -19.10
C ARG A 108 -6.10 -10.61 -17.62
N VAL A 109 -6.84 -11.55 -17.04
CA VAL A 109 -7.17 -11.55 -15.60
C VAL A 109 -6.74 -12.86 -14.97
N VAL A 110 -6.02 -12.78 -13.86
CA VAL A 110 -5.78 -13.90 -12.95
C VAL A 110 -6.69 -13.73 -11.75
N TYR A 111 -7.48 -14.75 -11.47
CA TYR A 111 -8.49 -14.71 -10.42
C TYR A 111 -8.59 -16.03 -9.67
N ARG A 112 -9.13 -15.97 -8.46
CA ARG A 112 -9.35 -17.13 -7.60
C ARG A 112 -10.81 -17.15 -7.12
N CYS A 113 -11.39 -18.35 -7.05
CA CYS A 113 -12.68 -18.55 -6.41
C CYS A 113 -12.48 -19.14 -5.00
N GLY A 114 -12.41 -18.30 -3.97
CA GLY A 114 -12.24 -18.72 -2.57
C GLY A 114 -10.90 -19.40 -2.39
N ASP A 115 -10.92 -20.62 -1.89
CA ASP A 115 -9.69 -21.41 -1.63
C ASP A 115 -9.22 -22.23 -2.85
N SER A 116 -9.87 -22.09 -4.02
CA SER A 116 -9.46 -22.79 -5.24
C SER A 116 -8.10 -22.31 -5.76
N GLU A 117 -7.53 -23.06 -6.70
CA GLU A 117 -6.35 -22.63 -7.46
C GLU A 117 -6.65 -21.40 -8.35
N PRO A 118 -5.66 -20.52 -8.59
CA PRO A 118 -5.80 -19.42 -9.52
C PRO A 118 -6.14 -19.88 -10.95
N ALA A 119 -7.11 -19.22 -11.55
CA ALA A 119 -7.52 -19.38 -12.94
C ALA A 119 -7.17 -18.12 -13.75
N ARG A 120 -7.08 -18.31 -15.07
CA ARG A 120 -6.79 -17.23 -16.02
C ARG A 120 -7.94 -17.08 -17.00
N ALA A 121 -8.31 -15.83 -17.29
CA ALA A 121 -9.31 -15.52 -18.30
C ALA A 121 -8.84 -14.35 -19.18
N PHE A 122 -9.31 -14.35 -20.41
CA PHE A 122 -8.87 -13.41 -21.44
C PHE A 122 -10.07 -12.87 -22.21
N ALA A 123 -10.00 -11.61 -22.62
CA ALA A 123 -10.97 -10.97 -23.50
C ALA A 123 -10.24 -10.03 -24.47
N ARG A 124 -10.68 -10.00 -25.73
CA ARG A 124 -10.28 -8.94 -26.67
C ARG A 124 -11.00 -7.65 -26.34
N GLU A 125 -10.48 -6.53 -26.83
CA GLU A 125 -11.13 -5.24 -26.69
C GLU A 125 -12.58 -5.27 -27.18
N GLY A 126 -13.50 -4.78 -26.35
CA GLY A 126 -14.94 -4.82 -26.57
C GLY A 126 -15.63 -6.12 -26.13
N GLU A 127 -14.91 -7.22 -25.90
CA GLU A 127 -15.51 -8.46 -25.43
C GLU A 127 -15.89 -8.40 -23.95
N THR A 128 -16.93 -9.14 -23.59
CA THR A 128 -17.38 -9.28 -22.20
C THR A 128 -16.78 -10.54 -21.57
N LEU A 129 -16.05 -10.33 -20.48
CA LEU A 129 -15.52 -11.37 -19.62
C LEU A 129 -16.48 -11.65 -18.46
N ARG A 130 -16.74 -12.94 -18.21
CA ARG A 130 -17.50 -13.41 -17.04
C ARG A 130 -16.64 -14.37 -16.24
N PHE A 131 -16.77 -14.31 -14.92
CA PHE A 131 -16.03 -15.17 -14.01
C PHE A 131 -16.96 -16.27 -13.50
N PRO A 132 -16.60 -17.56 -13.66
CA PRO A 132 -17.42 -18.68 -13.23
C PRO A 132 -17.43 -18.90 -11.70
N CYS A 133 -16.90 -17.98 -10.88
CA CYS A 133 -16.89 -18.09 -9.42
C CYS A 133 -18.26 -17.97 -8.74
N ARG A 134 -19.35 -17.95 -9.51
CA ARG A 134 -20.71 -17.85 -8.97
C ARG A 134 -20.96 -19.01 -8.01
N ARG A 135 -21.35 -18.67 -6.77
CA ARG A 135 -21.94 -19.61 -5.81
C ARG A 135 -23.32 -20.03 -6.28
#